data_AF-A0A1V4UVA8-F1
#
_entry.id   AF-A0A1V4UVA8-F1
#
_cell.length_a   1.000
_cell.length_b   1.000
_cell.length_c   1.000
_cell.angle_alpha   90.00
_cell.angle_beta   90.00
_cell.angle_gamma   90.00
#
_symmetry.space_group_name_H-M   'P 1'
#
loop_
_entity.id
_entity.type
_entity.pdbx_description
1 polymer ?
#
loop_
_entity_poly.entity_id
_entity_poly.type
_entity_poly.pdbx_seq_one_letter_code
_entity_poly.pdbx_strand_id
1 'polypeptide(L)'
;MSLIDQCNEITREETRREAVWLVSRMMRYRVDIMSGLEEEVHGLMEEMRSHGSRRRVRRISRRIALLTARIDQLAQDSKYDAIHLRGILNAAFAGQNDGRENPQDDAVRYIT
;
A
#
# COMPACT_ATOMS: atom_id res chain seq x y z
N MET A 1 -7.73 3.12 16.94
CA MET A 1 -6.31 2.91 17.28
C MET A 1 -5.53 3.09 15.99
N SER A 2 -4.65 4.10 15.91
CA SER A 2 -3.90 4.38 14.68
C SER A 2 -2.57 3.62 14.62
N LEU A 3 -1.99 3.47 13.43
CA LEU A 3 -0.65 2.89 13.27
C LEU A 3 0.42 3.66 14.06
N ILE A 4 0.26 4.97 14.22
CA ILE A 4 1.17 5.81 15.03
C ILE A 4 1.07 5.40 16.50
N ASP A 5 -0.14 5.23 17.03
CA ASP A 5 -0.35 4.82 18.43
C ASP A 5 0.27 3.45 18.70
N GLN A 6 0.04 2.49 17.79
CA GLN A 6 0.61 1.14 17.87
C GLN A 6 2.14 1.16 17.83
N CYS A 7 2.73 2.03 17.00
CA CYS A 7 4.18 2.20 16.90
C CYS A 7 4.79 2.75 18.19
N ASN A 8 4.08 3.67 18.86
CA ASN A 8 4.52 4.28 20.12
C ASN A 8 4.40 3.33 21.32
N GLU A 9 3.50 2.34 21.27
CA GLU A 9 3.40 1.27 22.27
C GLU A 9 4.59 0.29 22.23
N ILE A 10 5.31 0.22 21.10
CA ILE A 10 6.53 -0.60 20.98
C ILE A 10 7.67 0.10 21.73
N THR A 11 8.11 -0.50 22.82
CA THR A 11 9.15 0.07 23.72
C THR A 11 10.57 -0.05 23.16
N ARG A 12 10.85 -1.06 22.32
CA ARG A 12 12.17 -1.31 21.74
C ARG A 12 12.29 -0.69 20.35
N GLU A 13 13.30 0.15 20.16
CA GLU A 13 13.55 0.85 18.90
C GLU A 13 13.84 -0.10 17.72
N GLU A 14 14.58 -1.19 17.95
CA GLU A 14 14.84 -2.21 16.91
C GLU A 14 13.53 -2.84 16.40
N THR A 15 12.65 -3.24 17.32
CA THR A 15 11.33 -3.80 16.99
C THR A 15 10.44 -2.77 16.28
N ARG A 16 10.56 -1.49 16.64
CA ARG A 16 9.84 -0.40 15.97
C ARG A 16 10.30 -0.24 14.52
N ARG A 17 11.61 -0.26 14.28
CA ARG A 17 12.19 -0.21 12.93
C ARG A 17 11.74 -1.38 12.07
N GLU A 18 11.75 -2.60 12.62
CA GLU A 18 11.23 -3.79 11.93
C GLU A 18 9.74 -3.67 11.59
N ALA A 19 8.91 -3.13 12.50
CA ALA A 19 7.50 -2.91 12.24
C ALA A 19 7.27 -1.91 11.09
N VAL A 20 8.00 -0.78 11.08
CA VAL A 20 7.96 0.20 9.98
C VAL A 20 8.37 -0.43 8.65
N TRP A 21 9.42 -1.26 8.66
CA TRP A 21 9.86 -1.99 7.49
C TRP A 21 8.80 -2.94 6.95
N LEU A 22 8.17 -3.73 7.82
CA LEU A 22 7.11 -4.67 7.45
C LEU A 22 5.91 -3.95 6.81
N VAL A 23 5.45 -2.83 7.39
CA VAL A 23 4.35 -2.04 6.81
C VAL A 23 4.73 -1.49 5.43
N SER A 24 5.94 -0.94 5.29
CA SER A 24 6.44 -0.43 4.01
C SER A 24 6.49 -1.52 2.93
N ARG A 25 6.96 -2.72 3.30
CA ARG A 25 6.97 -3.90 2.41
C ARG A 25 5.57 -4.35 2.03
N MET A 26 4.63 -4.32 2.98
CA MET A 26 3.23 -4.67 2.70
C MET A 26 2.55 -3.67 1.79
N MET A 27 2.82 -2.38 1.94
CA MET A 27 2.35 -1.36 1.00
C MET A 27 2.85 -1.62 -0.42
N ARG A 28 4.15 -1.93 -0.58
CA ARG A 28 4.71 -2.29 -1.91
C ARG A 28 4.00 -3.48 -2.51
N TYR A 29 3.82 -4.54 -1.73
CA TYR A 29 3.10 -5.73 -2.18
C TYR A 29 1.64 -5.43 -2.60
N ARG A 30 0.95 -4.52 -1.90
CA ARG A 30 -0.41 -4.10 -2.31
C ARG A 30 -0.40 -3.34 -3.63
N VAL A 31 0.61 -2.49 -3.88
CA VAL A 31 0.77 -1.81 -5.17
C VAL A 31 0.97 -2.82 -6.30
N ASP A 32 1.80 -3.84 -6.09
CA ASP A 32 2.00 -4.91 -7.07
C ASP A 32 0.70 -5.67 -7.35
N ILE A 33 -0.08 -6.00 -6.31
CA ILE A 33 -1.41 -6.61 -6.47
C ILE A 33 -2.34 -5.70 -7.26
N MET A 34 -2.38 -4.40 -6.94
CA MET A 34 -3.23 -3.44 -7.64
C MET A 34 -2.89 -3.40 -9.13
N SER A 35 -1.61 -3.37 -9.48
CA SER A 35 -1.15 -3.44 -10.88
C SER A 35 -1.67 -4.69 -11.59
N GLY A 36 -1.56 -5.87 -10.99
CA GLY A 36 -2.09 -7.11 -11.57
C GLY A 36 -3.60 -7.12 -11.73
N LEU A 37 -4.34 -6.53 -10.78
CA LEU A 37 -5.80 -6.39 -10.88
C LEU A 37 -6.20 -5.39 -11.97
N GLU A 38 -5.45 -4.29 -12.12
CA GLU A 38 -5.67 -3.31 -13.18
C GLU A 38 -5.45 -3.93 -14.56
N GLU A 39 -4.42 -4.74 -14.74
CA GLU A 39 -4.19 -5.53 -15.96
C GLU A 39 -5.36 -6.48 -16.25
N GLU A 40 -5.88 -7.17 -15.24
CA GLU A 40 -7.06 -8.05 -15.40
C GLU A 40 -8.30 -7.24 -15.82
N VAL A 41 -8.52 -6.08 -15.22
CA VAL A 41 -9.62 -5.16 -15.61
C VAL A 41 -9.47 -4.73 -17.07
N HIS A 42 -8.27 -4.35 -17.50
CA HIS A 42 -8.01 -3.95 -18.88
C HIS A 42 -8.30 -5.11 -19.86
N GLY A 43 -7.82 -6.32 -19.56
CA GLY A 43 -8.11 -7.50 -20.38
C GLY A 43 -9.60 -7.82 -20.48
N LEU A 44 -10.35 -7.66 -19.38
CA LEU A 44 -11.80 -7.82 -19.37
C LEU A 44 -12.52 -6.72 -20.19
N MET A 45 -12.03 -5.48 -20.15
CA MET A 45 -12.57 -4.39 -20.97
C MET A 45 -12.35 -4.65 -22.46
N GLU A 46 -11.19 -5.21 -22.84
CA GLU A 46 -10.91 -5.64 -24.21
C GLU A 46 -11.83 -6.80 -24.62
N GLU A 47 -11.99 -7.82 -23.77
CA GLU A 47 -12.91 -8.93 -24.01
C GLU A 47 -14.35 -8.42 -24.22
N MET A 48 -14.77 -7.42 -23.45
CA MET A 48 -16.10 -6.81 -23.55
C MET A 48 -16.33 -6.04 -24.85
N ARG A 49 -15.27 -5.46 -25.44
CA ARG A 49 -15.34 -4.79 -26.76
C ARG A 49 -15.57 -5.79 -27.88
N SER A 50 -15.06 -7.01 -27.75
CA SER A 50 -15.39 -8.10 -28.68
C SER A 50 -16.90 -8.38 -28.61
N HIS A 51 -17.58 -8.36 -29.76
CA HIS A 51 -19.04 -8.45 -29.83
C HIS A 51 -19.55 -9.79 -29.25
N GLY A 52 -19.88 -9.78 -27.96
CA GLY A 52 -20.42 -10.92 -27.23
C GLY A 52 -21.91 -10.80 -26.96
N SER A 53 -22.56 -11.93 -26.64
CA SER A 53 -23.97 -11.91 -26.22
C SER A 53 -24.17 -11.03 -24.98
N ARG A 54 -25.36 -10.43 -24.83
CA ARG A 54 -25.72 -9.58 -23.67
C ARG A 54 -25.45 -10.26 -22.32
N ARG A 55 -25.56 -11.59 -22.26
CA ARG A 55 -25.25 -12.39 -21.06
C ARG A 55 -23.75 -12.43 -20.74
N ARG A 56 -22.88 -12.45 -21.75
CA ARG A 56 -21.42 -12.37 -21.58
C ARG A 56 -21.02 -10.99 -21.08
N VAL A 57 -21.52 -9.94 -21.72
CA VAL A 57 -21.27 -8.54 -21.31
C VAL A 57 -21.65 -8.33 -19.84
N ARG A 58 -22.85 -8.73 -19.43
CA ARG A 58 -23.29 -8.62 -18.01
C ARG A 58 -22.37 -9.36 -17.03
N ARG A 59 -21.81 -10.51 -17.40
CA ARG A 59 -20.88 -11.26 -16.55
C ARG A 59 -19.55 -10.52 -16.41
N ILE A 60 -19.01 -10.05 -17.54
CA ILE A 60 -17.76 -9.29 -17.57
C ILE A 60 -17.90 -7.99 -16.76
N SER A 61 -18.97 -7.22 -16.96
CA SER A 61 -19.20 -5.98 -16.20
C SER A 61 -19.27 -6.20 -14.68
N ARG A 62 -19.90 -7.29 -14.23
CA ARG A 62 -19.92 -7.65 -12.79
C ARG A 62 -18.52 -7.98 -12.27
N ARG A 63 -17.72 -8.71 -13.07
CA ARG A 63 -16.35 -9.05 -12.69
C ARG A 63 -15.47 -7.79 -12.60
N ILE A 64 -15.55 -6.91 -13.58
CA ILE A 64 -14.87 -5.60 -13.54
C ILE A 64 -15.25 -4.84 -12.27
N ALA A 65 -16.55 -4.72 -11.96
CA ALA A 65 -16.99 -4.00 -10.75
C ALA A 65 -16.40 -4.58 -9.45
N LEU A 66 -16.28 -5.91 -9.35
CA LEU A 66 -15.65 -6.57 -8.18
C LEU A 66 -14.15 -6.28 -8.09
N LEU A 67 -13.44 -6.33 -9.23
CA LEU A 67 -12.01 -6.05 -9.28
C LEU A 67 -11.73 -4.57 -8.96
N THR A 68 -12.49 -3.64 -9.54
CA THR A 68 -12.37 -2.20 -9.25
C THR A 68 -12.64 -1.91 -7.77
N ALA A 69 -13.68 -2.50 -7.17
CA ALA A 69 -13.94 -2.34 -5.74
C ALA A 69 -12.77 -2.87 -4.87
N ARG A 70 -12.11 -3.94 -5.32
CA ARG A 70 -10.93 -4.48 -4.63
C ARG A 70 -9.72 -3.54 -4.76
N ILE A 71 -9.49 -2.96 -5.94
CA ILE A 71 -8.45 -1.96 -6.18
C ILE A 71 -8.69 -0.74 -5.28
N ASP A 72 -9.92 -0.23 -5.22
CA ASP A 72 -10.29 0.92 -4.38
C ASP A 72 -10.01 0.65 -2.89
N GLN A 73 -10.35 -0.54 -2.40
CA GLN A 73 -10.05 -0.93 -1.02
C GLN A 73 -8.54 -0.96 -0.76
N LEU A 74 -7.76 -1.59 -1.65
CA LEU A 74 -6.30 -1.66 -1.52
C LEU A 74 -5.65 -0.27 -1.58
N ALA A 75 -6.19 0.63 -2.40
CA ALA A 75 -5.74 2.02 -2.48
C ALA A 75 -6.03 2.79 -1.19
N GLN A 76 -7.21 2.60 -0.59
CA GLN A 76 -7.58 3.20 0.69
C GLN A 76 -6.67 2.70 1.83
N ASP A 77 -6.45 1.38 1.91
CA ASP A 77 -5.56 0.77 2.91
C ASP A 77 -4.13 1.29 2.76
N SER A 78 -3.63 1.36 1.52
CA SER A 78 -2.28 1.87 1.23
C SER A 78 -2.15 3.36 1.55
N LYS A 79 -3.18 4.17 1.29
CA LYS A 79 -3.20 5.59 1.64
C LYS A 79 -3.20 5.80 3.16
N TYR A 80 -3.99 4.99 3.89
CA TYR A 80 -4.01 5.02 5.35
C TYR A 80 -2.61 4.74 5.91
N ASP A 81 -2.00 3.63 5.49
CA ASP A 81 -0.67 3.24 5.95
C ASP A 81 0.39 4.30 5.58
N ALA A 82 0.34 4.88 4.38
CA ALA A 82 1.26 5.93 3.94
C ALA A 82 1.22 7.18 4.83
N ILE A 83 0.01 7.65 5.17
CA ILE A 83 -0.18 8.84 6.01
C ILE A 83 0.40 8.59 7.41
N HIS A 84 0.13 7.41 7.97
CA HIS A 84 0.59 7.08 9.31
C HIS A 84 2.08 6.79 9.37
N LEU A 85 2.65 6.07 8.40
CA LEU A 85 4.10 5.87 8.30
C LEU A 85 4.83 7.20 8.16
N ARG A 86 4.33 8.12 7.33
CA ARG A 86 4.89 9.47 7.23
C ARG A 86 4.87 10.19 8.58
N GLY A 87 3.79 10.05 9.35
CA GLY A 87 3.70 10.59 10.71
C GLY A 87 4.75 10.01 11.65
N ILE A 88 4.93 8.68 11.65
CA ILE A 88 5.94 7.98 12.45
C ILE A 88 7.35 8.47 12.09
N LEU A 89 7.69 8.48 10.80
CA LEU A 89 9.00 8.89 10.31
C LEU A 89 9.29 10.35 10.67
N ASN A 90 8.34 11.26 10.42
CA ASN A 90 8.52 12.66 10.79
C ASN A 90 8.73 12.86 12.29
N ALA A 91 8.02 12.13 13.14
CA ALA A 91 8.21 12.19 14.60
C ALA A 91 9.59 11.68 15.02
N ALA A 92 10.09 10.61 14.38
CA ALA A 92 11.44 10.09 14.62
C ALA A 92 12.54 11.09 14.19
N PHE A 93 12.40 11.71 13.02
CA PHE A 93 13.38 12.68 12.51
C PHE A 93 13.31 14.06 13.20
N ALA A 94 12.15 14.47 13.74
CA ALA A 94 12.04 15.71 14.51
C ALA A 94 12.84 15.68 15.82
N GLY A 95 13.18 14.49 16.34
CA GLY A 95 14.03 14.30 17.52
C GLY A 95 15.53 14.16 17.23
N GLN A 96 15.95 14.04 15.97
CA GLN A 96 17.35 13.80 15.56
C GLN A 96 18.11 15.09 15.21
N ASN A 97 17.96 16.16 16.00
CA ASN A 97 18.77 17.38 15.82
C ASN A 97 20.22 17.25 16.37
N ASP A 98 20.65 16.09 16.86
CA ASP A 98 22.02 15.86 17.33
C ASP A 98 22.77 14.84 16.46
N GLY A 99 23.36 15.33 15.37
CA GLY A 99 24.78 15.15 15.06
C GLY A 99 25.39 13.74 14.95
N ARG A 100 24.63 12.68 14.63
CA ARG A 100 25.23 11.39 14.25
C ARG A 100 24.64 10.85 12.95
N GLU A 101 25.41 10.99 11.88
CA GLU A 101 25.21 10.29 10.62
C GLU A 101 25.24 8.78 10.87
N ASN A 102 24.06 8.18 11.04
CA ASN A 102 23.92 6.74 11.04
C ASN A 102 23.52 6.33 9.61
N PRO A 103 24.36 5.59 8.85
CA PRO A 103 24.13 5.28 7.42
C PRO A 103 22.96 4.30 7.16
N GLN A 104 22.10 4.07 8.16
CA GLN A 104 20.90 3.22 8.10
C GLN A 104 19.58 4.01 8.12
N ASP A 105 19.61 5.33 8.30
CA ASP A 105 18.39 6.13 8.48
C ASP A 105 17.71 6.56 7.17
N ASP A 106 18.19 6.09 6.02
CA ASP A 106 17.50 6.37 4.76
C ASP A 106 16.28 5.45 4.61
N ALA A 107 15.13 5.91 5.11
CA ALA A 107 13.84 5.23 4.97
C ALA A 107 13.50 4.91 3.49
N VAL A 108 14.10 5.65 2.55
CA VAL A 108 13.98 5.40 1.09
C VAL A 108 14.57 4.04 0.70
N ARG A 109 15.56 3.53 1.45
CA ARG A 109 16.18 2.23 1.16
C ARG A 109 15.27 1.04 1.46
N TYR A 110 14.21 1.22 2.24
CA TYR A 110 13.20 0.19 2.48
C TYR A 110 12.14 0.12 1.36
N ILE A 111 12.15 1.09 0.43
CA ILE A 111 11.18 1.21 -0.67
C ILE A 111 11.77 0.74 -2.01
N THR A 112 13.11 0.72 -2.16
CA THR A 112 13.82 0.25 -3.37
C THR A 112 13.99 -1.26 -3.39
#